data_AF-A0A7V9LAK5-F1
#
_entry.id   AF-A0A7V9LAK5-F1
#
_cell.length_a   1.000
_cell.length_b   1.000
_cell.length_c   1.000
_cell.angle_alpha   90.00
_cell.angle_beta   90.00
_cell.angle_gamma   90.00
#
_symmetry.space_group_name_H-M   'P 1'
#
loop_
_entity.id
_entity.type
_entity.pdbx_description
1 polymer ?
#
loop_
_entity_poly.entity_id
_entity_poly.type
_entity_poly.pdbx_seq_one_letter_code
_entity_poly.pdbx_strand_id
1 'polypeptide(L)'
;MKTWPRWSPSPPPRTPITALSDDTAIVISLPANTIKYFKLEVPSGFDRVSVYRNGLISAGPRFYMRRNQLPSPTNYDCTNNSMGCSLEMPIAGTYYIAVYGNWESSTFTFAAGYHNDYSPISNGYSQPDYNQYGVDRQYKLVVPSNVSSVTFTYTLDPTDDGSLDLVVKRNAFANDMNYDCIKWIIGYERLTQATCRFTNPTPVTYYVALLGHATKVVGTFSARYRLALVNASTTSY
;
A
#
# COMPACT_ATOMS: atom_id res chain seq x y z
N MET A 1 14.76 -68.07 -2.41
CA MET A 1 13.77 -67.02 -2.07
C MET A 1 13.96 -65.87 -3.04
N LYS A 2 12.94 -65.54 -3.84
CA LYS A 2 13.00 -64.51 -4.89
C LYS A 2 12.48 -63.20 -4.28
N THR A 3 13.37 -62.26 -3.97
CA THR A 3 12.98 -60.95 -3.44
C THR A 3 12.48 -60.07 -4.59
N TRP A 4 11.21 -59.70 -4.56
CA TRP A 4 10.63 -58.73 -5.48
C TRP A 4 11.21 -57.33 -5.20
N PRO A 5 11.50 -56.53 -6.24
CA PRO A 5 11.95 -55.16 -6.05
C PRO A 5 10.84 -54.35 -5.37
N ARG A 6 11.20 -53.66 -4.28
CA ARG A 6 10.30 -52.71 -3.61
C ARG A 6 9.97 -51.58 -4.59
N TRP A 7 8.69 -51.46 -4.94
CA TRP A 7 8.18 -50.32 -5.70
C TRP A 7 8.23 -49.09 -4.80
N SER A 8 9.18 -48.19 -5.04
CA SER A 8 9.20 -46.87 -4.42
C SER A 8 8.32 -45.94 -5.28
N PRO A 9 7.19 -45.41 -4.77
CA PRO A 9 6.41 -44.44 -5.52
C PRO A 9 7.29 -43.23 -5.84
N SER A 10 7.31 -42.83 -7.11
CA SER A 10 7.97 -41.59 -7.52
C SER A 10 7.37 -40.41 -6.75
N PRO A 11 8.18 -39.46 -6.26
CA PRO A 11 7.66 -38.28 -5.61
C PRO A 11 6.69 -37.53 -6.55
N PRO A 12 5.62 -36.93 -6.02
CA PRO A 12 4.65 -36.22 -6.84
C PRO A 12 5.35 -35.10 -7.65
N PRO A 13 4.88 -34.82 -8.88
CA PRO A 13 5.43 -33.74 -9.69
C PRO A 13 5.39 -32.42 -8.91
N ARG A 14 6.52 -31.70 -8.86
CA ARG A 14 6.55 -30.36 -8.28
C ARG A 14 5.81 -29.40 -9.20
N THR A 15 4.88 -28.62 -8.65
CA THR A 15 4.23 -27.52 -9.36
C THR A 15 5.30 -26.53 -9.84
N PRO A 16 5.39 -26.23 -11.15
CA PRO A 16 6.35 -25.26 -11.66
C PRO A 16 5.99 -23.85 -11.18
N ILE A 17 6.99 -23.12 -10.69
CA ILE A 17 6.85 -21.75 -10.17
C ILE A 17 7.84 -20.85 -10.91
N THR A 18 7.34 -19.82 -11.58
CA THR A 18 8.16 -18.85 -12.31
C THR A 18 8.53 -17.67 -11.42
N ALA A 19 9.80 -17.30 -11.33
CA ALA A 19 10.22 -16.10 -10.62
C ALA A 19 9.89 -14.84 -11.43
N LEU A 20 9.41 -13.80 -10.76
CA LEU A 20 9.17 -12.47 -11.30
C LEU A 20 10.23 -11.50 -10.80
N SER A 21 10.56 -10.53 -11.64
CA SER A 21 11.29 -9.34 -11.25
C SER A 21 10.30 -8.21 -10.98
N ASP A 22 10.65 -7.33 -10.05
CA ASP A 22 9.85 -6.17 -9.67
C ASP A 22 9.46 -5.34 -10.91
N ASP A 23 8.16 -5.04 -11.02
CA ASP A 23 7.50 -4.30 -12.09
C ASP A 23 7.86 -4.69 -13.53
N THR A 24 8.37 -5.91 -13.70
CA THR A 24 8.76 -6.41 -15.01
C THR A 24 7.58 -7.16 -15.63
N ALA A 25 7.01 -6.56 -16.68
CA ALA A 25 5.92 -7.14 -17.43
C ALA A 25 6.34 -8.42 -18.16
N ILE A 26 5.54 -9.47 -18.03
CA ILE A 26 5.74 -10.74 -18.74
C ILE A 26 4.51 -11.11 -19.56
N VAL A 27 4.74 -11.69 -20.74
CA VAL A 27 3.68 -12.27 -21.57
C VAL A 27 3.47 -13.72 -21.15
N ILE A 28 2.22 -14.09 -20.90
CA ILE A 28 1.84 -15.47 -20.63
C ILE A 28 0.76 -15.93 -21.59
N SER A 29 0.83 -17.20 -21.97
CA SER A 29 -0.31 -17.92 -22.54
C SER A 29 -0.92 -18.81 -21.46
N LEU A 30 -2.23 -18.70 -21.26
CA LEU A 30 -2.99 -19.34 -20.20
C LEU A 30 -4.18 -20.08 -20.81
N PRO A 31 -4.09 -21.41 -21.00
CA PRO A 31 -5.21 -22.23 -21.47
C PRO A 31 -6.40 -22.16 -20.51
N ALA A 32 -7.60 -22.43 -21.04
CA ALA A 32 -8.82 -22.50 -20.23
C ALA A 32 -8.69 -23.53 -19.10
N ASN A 33 -9.24 -23.22 -17.92
CA ASN A 33 -9.22 -24.06 -16.72
C ASN A 33 -7.81 -24.47 -16.25
N THR A 34 -6.80 -23.64 -16.49
CA THR A 34 -5.43 -23.89 -16.00
C THR A 34 -4.97 -22.83 -15.01
N ILE A 35 -4.06 -23.22 -14.11
CA ILE A 35 -3.37 -22.32 -13.19
C ILE A 35 -1.89 -22.29 -13.53
N LYS A 36 -1.32 -21.08 -13.56
CA LYS A 36 0.13 -20.88 -13.54
C LYS A 36 0.53 -20.20 -12.24
N TYR A 37 1.69 -20.60 -11.70
CA TYR A 37 2.21 -20.07 -10.45
C TYR A 37 3.47 -19.26 -10.68
N PHE A 38 3.55 -18.16 -9.95
CA PHE A 38 4.65 -17.23 -9.98
C PHE A 38 5.08 -16.90 -8.55
N LYS A 39 6.28 -16.36 -8.40
CA LYS A 39 6.76 -15.83 -7.12
C LYS A 39 7.47 -14.49 -7.30
N LEU A 40 7.29 -13.60 -6.33
CA LEU A 40 7.98 -12.32 -6.21
C LEU A 40 8.60 -12.26 -4.80
N GLU A 41 9.89 -11.93 -4.71
CA GLU A 41 10.53 -11.67 -3.42
C GLU A 41 10.30 -10.20 -3.06
N VAL A 42 9.59 -9.93 -1.96
CA VAL A 42 9.25 -8.58 -1.52
C VAL A 42 10.14 -8.19 -0.33
N PRO A 43 10.99 -7.17 -0.46
CA PRO A 43 11.78 -6.66 0.66
C PRO A 43 10.91 -5.97 1.73
N SER A 44 11.50 -5.70 2.90
CA SER A 44 10.85 -4.86 3.91
C SER A 44 10.80 -3.39 3.49
N GLY A 45 9.79 -2.67 3.95
CA GLY A 45 9.73 -1.21 3.86
C GLY A 45 8.88 -0.64 2.72
N PHE A 46 8.21 -1.51 1.95
CA PHE A 46 7.24 -1.09 0.94
C PHE A 46 5.84 -0.91 1.52
N ASP A 47 5.06 -0.02 0.91
CA ASP A 47 3.69 0.28 1.31
C ASP A 47 2.69 -0.66 0.64
N ARG A 48 3.02 -1.19 -0.53
CA ARG A 48 2.12 -2.05 -1.30
C ARG A 48 2.89 -3.13 -2.04
N VAL A 49 2.29 -4.31 -2.16
CA VAL A 49 2.63 -5.30 -3.19
C VAL A 49 1.42 -5.49 -4.07
N SER A 50 1.62 -5.53 -5.38
CA SER A 50 0.54 -5.67 -6.33
C SER A 50 0.90 -6.62 -7.46
N VAL A 51 -0.13 -7.27 -7.99
CA VAL A 51 -0.11 -7.90 -9.30
C VAL A 51 -1.13 -7.16 -10.14
N TYR A 52 -0.78 -6.77 -11.35
CA TYR A 52 -1.65 -6.00 -12.22
C TYR A 52 -1.47 -6.40 -13.68
N ARG A 53 -2.57 -6.32 -14.42
CA ARG A 53 -2.60 -6.59 -15.85
C ARG A 53 -2.34 -5.31 -16.63
N ASN A 54 -1.56 -5.39 -17.70
CA ASN A 54 -1.40 -4.31 -18.67
C ASN A 54 -2.26 -4.57 -19.92
N GLY A 55 -2.98 -3.55 -20.39
CA GLY A 55 -3.80 -3.61 -21.62
C GLY A 55 -5.20 -4.22 -21.45
N LEU A 56 -5.96 -4.32 -22.54
CA LEU A 56 -7.31 -4.91 -22.61
C LEU A 56 -7.22 -6.34 -23.17
N ILE A 57 -7.95 -7.28 -22.57
CA ILE A 57 -8.16 -8.63 -23.11
C ILE A 57 -9.63 -9.03 -22.95
N SER A 58 -10.13 -9.88 -23.86
CA SER A 58 -11.48 -10.43 -23.81
C SER A 58 -11.67 -11.47 -22.71
N ALA A 59 -10.60 -12.19 -22.34
CA ALA A 59 -10.64 -13.23 -21.32
C ALA A 59 -10.37 -12.63 -19.93
N GLY A 60 -11.18 -12.98 -18.93
CA GLY A 60 -11.00 -12.51 -17.55
C GLY A 60 -10.23 -13.51 -16.69
N PRO A 61 -8.88 -13.49 -16.65
CA PRO A 61 -8.13 -14.31 -15.71
C PRO A 61 -8.40 -13.88 -14.28
N ARG A 62 -8.17 -14.77 -13.31
CA ARG A 62 -8.21 -14.42 -11.89
C ARG A 62 -6.81 -14.47 -11.31
N PHE A 63 -6.48 -13.44 -10.52
CA PHE A 63 -5.23 -13.35 -9.79
C PHE A 63 -5.49 -13.64 -8.32
N TYR A 64 -4.73 -14.57 -7.77
CA TYR A 64 -4.68 -14.85 -6.34
C TYR A 64 -3.26 -14.64 -5.86
N MET A 65 -3.09 -13.98 -4.73
CA MET A 65 -1.77 -13.75 -4.13
C MET A 65 -1.76 -14.19 -2.68
N ARG A 66 -0.65 -14.79 -2.22
CA ARG A 66 -0.45 -15.19 -0.84
C ARG A 66 1.01 -15.22 -0.43
N ARG A 67 1.31 -14.80 0.80
CA ARG A 67 2.67 -14.79 1.34
C ARG A 67 3.10 -16.18 1.84
N ASN A 68 4.32 -16.58 1.51
CA ASN A 68 5.02 -17.79 1.93
C ASN A 68 4.34 -19.13 1.62
N GLN A 69 3.19 -19.13 0.93
CA GLN A 69 2.46 -20.34 0.55
C GLN A 69 1.78 -20.12 -0.81
N LEU A 70 1.62 -21.18 -1.59
CA LEU A 70 0.86 -21.12 -2.84
C LEU A 70 -0.60 -20.72 -2.55
N PRO A 71 -1.14 -19.72 -3.28
CA PRO A 71 -2.56 -19.40 -3.19
C PRO A 71 -3.40 -20.44 -3.93
N SER A 72 -4.67 -20.52 -3.54
CA SER A 72 -5.71 -21.29 -4.22
C SER A 72 -7.01 -20.47 -4.25
N PRO A 73 -8.01 -20.84 -5.07
CA PRO A 73 -9.28 -20.11 -5.13
C PRO A 73 -10.06 -20.02 -3.81
N THR A 74 -9.72 -20.84 -2.80
CA THR A 74 -10.34 -20.83 -1.47
C THR A 74 -9.37 -20.38 -0.36
N ASN A 75 -8.11 -20.08 -0.70
CA ASN A 75 -7.09 -19.71 0.28
C ASN A 75 -6.08 -18.75 -0.35
N TYR A 76 -6.26 -17.47 -0.10
CA TYR A 76 -5.49 -16.36 -0.66
C TYR A 76 -5.49 -15.19 0.34
N ASP A 77 -4.47 -14.34 0.27
CA ASP A 77 -4.43 -13.08 1.03
C ASP A 77 -5.17 -11.97 0.26
N CYS A 78 -5.13 -12.01 -1.08
CA CYS A 78 -5.89 -11.11 -1.92
C CYS A 78 -6.25 -11.73 -3.29
N THR A 79 -7.37 -11.25 -3.83
CA THR A 79 -7.87 -11.54 -5.18
C THR A 79 -8.60 -10.31 -5.73
N ASN A 80 -8.48 -10.03 -7.02
CA ASN A 80 -9.40 -9.13 -7.75
C ASN A 80 -9.70 -9.72 -9.15
N ASN A 81 -10.85 -9.39 -9.71
CA ASN A 81 -11.30 -9.90 -10.99
C ASN A 81 -10.53 -9.23 -12.15
N SER A 82 -9.93 -10.03 -13.04
CA SER A 82 -9.40 -9.63 -14.36
C SER A 82 -8.32 -8.53 -14.45
N MET A 83 -8.13 -7.71 -13.41
CA MET A 83 -7.27 -6.53 -13.41
C MET A 83 -6.04 -6.67 -12.51
N GLY A 84 -6.07 -7.55 -11.51
CA GLY A 84 -4.94 -7.70 -10.59
C GLY A 84 -5.36 -8.07 -9.19
N CYS A 85 -4.58 -7.63 -8.21
CA CYS A 85 -4.82 -7.70 -6.78
C CYS A 85 -3.69 -6.93 -6.07
N SER A 86 -3.97 -6.24 -4.96
CA SER A 86 -2.97 -5.53 -4.16
C SER A 86 -3.15 -5.79 -2.67
N LEU A 87 -2.03 -5.84 -1.94
CA LEU A 87 -1.98 -5.87 -0.49
C LEU A 87 -1.25 -4.64 0.01
N GLU A 88 -1.86 -3.94 0.97
CA GLU A 88 -1.26 -2.81 1.68
C GLU A 88 -0.37 -3.32 2.82
N MET A 89 0.66 -2.55 3.15
CA MET A 89 1.64 -2.79 4.20
C MET A 89 2.17 -4.24 4.20
N PRO A 90 2.74 -4.72 3.07
CA PRO A 90 3.21 -6.08 2.96
C PRO A 90 4.31 -6.38 3.97
N ILE A 91 4.22 -7.56 4.60
CA ILE A 91 5.33 -8.11 5.38
C ILE A 91 6.34 -8.68 4.38
N ALA A 92 7.63 -8.38 4.57
CA ALA A 92 8.70 -8.95 3.76
C ALA A 92 8.59 -10.48 3.63
N GLY A 93 8.94 -11.01 2.46
CA GLY A 93 8.95 -12.43 2.19
C GLY A 93 8.58 -12.76 0.75
N THR A 94 8.41 -14.05 0.49
CA THR A 94 8.06 -14.56 -0.84
C THR A 94 6.56 -14.49 -1.03
N TYR A 95 6.11 -13.74 -2.02
CA TYR A 95 4.71 -13.70 -2.43
C TYR A 95 4.50 -14.64 -3.61
N TYR A 96 3.64 -15.62 -3.43
CA TYR A 96 3.22 -16.52 -4.50
C TYR A 96 1.95 -15.99 -5.15
N ILE A 97 1.92 -16.02 -6.47
CA ILE A 97 0.82 -15.54 -7.30
C ILE A 97 0.32 -16.70 -8.14
N ALA A 98 -0.97 -16.98 -8.09
CA ALA A 98 -1.65 -17.90 -9.00
C ALA A 98 -2.47 -17.10 -10.01
N VAL A 99 -2.29 -17.42 -11.28
CA VAL A 99 -3.05 -16.86 -12.39
C VAL A 99 -3.91 -17.97 -12.98
N TYR A 100 -5.23 -17.83 -12.82
CA TYR A 100 -6.21 -18.84 -13.23
C TYR A 100 -6.97 -18.41 -14.48
N GLY A 101 -6.99 -19.26 -15.51
CA GLY A 101 -7.78 -19.07 -16.71
C GLY A 101 -9.18 -19.65 -16.52
N ASN A 102 -10.22 -18.84 -16.64
CA ASN A 102 -11.61 -19.29 -16.42
C ASN A 102 -12.16 -20.10 -17.61
N TRP A 103 -12.52 -19.45 -18.72
CA TRP A 103 -13.36 -20.08 -19.77
C TRP A 103 -12.68 -20.20 -21.14
N GLU A 104 -11.72 -19.34 -21.44
CA GLU A 104 -11.05 -19.31 -22.74
C GLU A 104 -9.53 -19.28 -22.57
N SER A 105 -8.83 -19.85 -23.54
CA SER A 105 -7.39 -19.68 -23.64
C SER A 105 -7.09 -18.21 -23.94
N SER A 106 -6.14 -17.63 -23.21
CA SER A 106 -5.78 -16.23 -23.37
C SER A 106 -4.28 -16.02 -23.38
N THR A 107 -3.83 -15.02 -24.13
CA THR A 107 -2.46 -14.55 -24.06
C THR A 107 -2.50 -13.09 -23.64
N PHE A 108 -1.78 -12.74 -22.58
CA PHE A 108 -1.80 -11.39 -22.03
C PHE A 108 -0.53 -11.07 -21.27
N THR A 109 -0.38 -9.78 -20.98
CA THR A 109 0.74 -9.24 -20.23
C THR A 109 0.30 -8.86 -18.83
N PHE A 110 1.08 -9.26 -17.83
CA PHE A 110 0.91 -8.80 -16.46
C PHE A 110 2.28 -8.54 -15.82
N ALA A 111 2.28 -7.76 -14.76
CA ALA A 111 3.44 -7.54 -13.91
C ALA A 111 3.03 -7.74 -12.45
N ALA A 112 4.02 -7.94 -11.60
CA ALA A 112 3.86 -7.82 -10.17
C ALA A 112 5.04 -7.05 -9.61
N GLY A 113 4.79 -6.22 -8.62
CA GLY A 113 5.80 -5.36 -8.04
C GLY A 113 5.41 -4.84 -6.67
N TYR A 114 6.32 -4.12 -6.07
CA TYR A 114 6.14 -3.49 -4.77
C TYR A 114 6.42 -1.98 -4.86
N HIS A 115 5.66 -1.19 -4.11
CA HIS A 115 5.66 0.26 -4.28
C HIS A 115 5.66 0.98 -2.94
N ASN A 116 6.28 2.16 -2.93
CA ASN A 116 6.12 3.14 -1.87
C ASN A 116 5.14 4.20 -2.35
N ASP A 117 3.87 4.01 -2.00
CA ASP A 117 2.82 4.97 -2.35
C ASP A 117 2.91 6.23 -1.47
N TYR A 118 3.49 6.10 -0.28
CA TYR A 118 3.60 7.19 0.69
C TYR A 118 5.04 7.65 0.84
N SER A 119 5.24 8.97 0.66
CA SER A 119 6.53 9.62 0.90
C SER A 119 6.84 9.67 2.41
N PRO A 120 7.97 9.12 2.89
CA PRO A 120 8.31 9.20 4.30
C PRO A 120 8.66 10.64 4.69
N ILE A 121 8.16 11.09 5.84
CA ILE A 121 8.48 12.39 6.43
C ILE A 121 9.00 12.22 7.86
N SER A 122 9.80 13.17 8.30
CA SER A 122 10.39 13.20 9.64
C SER A 122 9.61 14.14 10.59
N ASN A 123 9.89 14.04 11.89
CA ASN A 123 9.32 14.96 12.86
C ASN A 123 9.73 16.40 12.56
N GLY A 124 8.77 17.32 12.54
CA GLY A 124 9.02 18.73 12.23
C GLY A 124 9.06 19.03 10.74
N TYR A 125 8.63 18.08 9.90
CA TYR A 125 8.42 18.32 8.47
C TYR A 125 7.51 19.54 8.27
N SER A 126 7.96 20.44 7.40
CA SER A 126 7.20 21.61 6.96
C SER A 126 7.74 21.98 5.59
N GLN A 127 6.95 21.77 4.54
CA GLN A 127 7.36 22.04 3.17
C GLN A 127 6.23 22.72 2.39
N PRO A 128 6.58 23.63 1.47
CA PRO A 128 5.62 24.13 0.49
C PRO A 128 5.00 22.97 -0.28
N ASP A 129 3.70 23.06 -0.49
CA ASP A 129 2.96 22.19 -1.37
C ASP A 129 2.46 23.02 -2.56
N TYR A 130 2.83 22.56 -3.76
CA TYR A 130 2.40 23.13 -5.03
C TYR A 130 1.63 22.03 -5.77
N ASN A 131 0.37 21.88 -5.45
CA ASN A 131 -0.45 20.82 -5.97
C ASN A 131 -1.27 21.29 -7.17
N GLN A 132 -1.07 20.63 -8.32
CA GLN A 132 -1.81 20.95 -9.53
C GLN A 132 -3.04 20.03 -9.63
N TYR A 133 -4.20 20.62 -9.89
CA TYR A 133 -5.44 19.98 -10.36
C TYR A 133 -5.61 18.48 -10.07
N GLY A 134 -6.24 18.15 -8.94
CA GLY A 134 -6.74 16.80 -8.67
C GLY A 134 -5.69 15.74 -8.35
N VAL A 135 -4.44 16.14 -8.13
CA VAL A 135 -3.37 15.21 -7.75
C VAL A 135 -3.38 15.01 -6.23
N ASP A 136 -3.37 13.77 -5.79
CA ASP A 136 -3.23 13.46 -4.37
C ASP A 136 -1.76 13.46 -3.96
N ARG A 137 -1.47 13.93 -2.75
CA ARG A 137 -0.15 13.76 -2.12
C ARG A 137 -0.24 12.88 -0.89
N GLN A 138 0.65 11.91 -0.81
CA GLN A 138 0.63 10.87 0.22
C GLN A 138 1.92 10.89 1.03
N TYR A 139 1.80 10.98 2.36
CA TYR A 139 2.92 11.05 3.30
C TYR A 139 2.77 10.05 4.45
N LYS A 140 3.89 9.51 4.94
CA LYS A 140 3.89 8.66 6.14
C LYS A 140 4.86 9.17 7.21
N LEU A 141 4.38 9.25 8.44
CA LEU A 141 5.16 9.65 9.62
C LEU A 141 5.15 8.52 10.66
N VAL A 142 6.32 8.02 11.02
CA VAL A 142 6.46 7.10 12.15
C VAL A 142 6.41 7.89 13.45
N VAL A 143 5.40 7.64 14.27
CA VAL A 143 5.26 8.25 15.60
C VAL A 143 5.76 7.26 16.66
N PRO A 144 6.83 7.57 17.40
CA PRO A 144 7.40 6.67 18.40
C PRO A 144 6.57 6.64 19.70
N SER A 145 6.98 5.79 20.64
CA SER A 145 6.50 5.84 22.01
C SER A 145 6.88 7.15 22.70
N ASN A 146 6.22 7.46 23.82
CA ASN A 146 6.46 8.65 24.63
C ASN A 146 6.20 9.97 23.90
N VAL A 147 5.19 10.00 23.02
CA VAL A 147 4.71 11.21 22.36
C VAL A 147 3.48 11.73 23.11
N SER A 148 3.44 13.03 23.42
CA SER A 148 2.30 13.70 24.07
C SER A 148 1.27 14.21 23.06
N SER A 149 1.72 14.57 21.86
CA SER A 149 0.83 14.93 20.76
C SER A 149 1.51 14.80 19.41
N VAL A 150 0.75 14.43 18.38
CA VAL A 150 1.11 14.58 16.98
C VAL A 150 0.09 15.46 16.27
N THR A 151 0.57 16.37 15.43
CA THR A 151 -0.24 17.34 14.69
C THR A 151 0.17 17.33 13.23
N PHE A 152 -0.83 17.28 12.36
CA PHE A 152 -0.73 17.46 10.93
C PHE A 152 -1.52 18.72 10.58
N THR A 153 -0.88 19.66 9.89
CA THR A 153 -1.49 20.93 9.52
C THR A 153 -1.18 21.24 8.07
N TYR A 154 -2.22 21.55 7.31
CA TYR A 154 -2.10 22.21 6.03
C TYR A 154 -2.56 23.66 6.18
N THR A 155 -1.78 24.60 5.64
CA THR A 155 -2.14 26.02 5.59
C THR A 155 -2.08 26.48 4.13
N LEU A 156 -3.20 26.96 3.62
CA LEU A 156 -3.34 27.53 2.28
C LEU A 156 -2.62 28.86 2.19
N ASP A 157 -2.04 29.17 1.03
CA ASP A 157 -1.56 30.51 0.72
C ASP A 157 -2.76 31.49 0.76
N PRO A 158 -2.66 32.67 1.41
CA PRO A 158 -3.77 33.62 1.50
C PRO A 158 -4.32 34.12 0.15
N THR A 159 -3.55 33.96 -0.93
CA THR A 159 -3.93 34.34 -2.30
C THR A 159 -4.53 33.20 -3.11
N ASP A 160 -4.53 31.97 -2.57
CA ASP A 160 -5.06 30.78 -3.23
C ASP A 160 -6.49 30.50 -2.76
N ASP A 161 -7.37 30.15 -3.69
CA ASP A 161 -8.80 29.86 -3.46
C ASP A 161 -9.13 28.37 -3.60
N GLY A 162 -8.11 27.54 -3.77
CA GLY A 162 -8.23 26.11 -3.97
C GLY A 162 -8.80 25.34 -2.80
N SER A 163 -9.08 24.06 -3.06
CA SER A 163 -9.63 23.12 -2.09
C SER A 163 -8.86 21.81 -2.07
N LEU A 164 -8.68 21.26 -0.87
CA LEU A 164 -8.15 19.93 -0.63
C LEU A 164 -8.68 19.37 0.69
N ASP A 165 -8.56 18.06 0.84
CA ASP A 165 -8.88 17.38 2.10
C ASP A 165 -7.59 16.88 2.75
N LEU A 166 -7.36 17.28 4.00
CA LEU A 166 -6.35 16.69 4.87
C LEU A 166 -6.95 15.46 5.54
N VAL A 167 -6.49 14.29 5.13
CA VAL A 167 -6.94 12.99 5.65
C VAL A 167 -5.79 12.32 6.38
N VAL A 168 -6.02 11.84 7.59
CA VAL A 168 -5.03 11.14 8.41
C VAL A 168 -5.60 9.83 8.94
N LYS A 169 -4.83 8.75 8.80
CA LYS A 169 -5.15 7.42 9.33
C LYS A 169 -3.93 6.78 10.01
N ARG A 170 -4.14 6.15 11.16
CA ARG A 170 -3.15 5.32 11.86
C ARG A 170 -3.19 3.91 11.31
N ASN A 171 -2.00 3.35 11.04
CA ASN A 171 -1.78 1.94 10.72
C ASN A 171 -2.59 1.38 9.54
N ALA A 172 -2.99 2.24 8.60
CA ALA A 172 -3.70 1.89 7.38
C ALA A 172 -3.64 3.07 6.42
N PHE A 173 -3.79 2.83 5.12
CA PHE A 173 -3.83 3.89 4.12
C PHE A 173 -4.98 4.86 4.40
N ALA A 174 -4.68 6.15 4.28
CA ALA A 174 -5.66 7.21 4.45
C ALA A 174 -6.40 7.45 3.13
N ASN A 175 -7.73 7.47 3.18
CA ASN A 175 -8.60 7.91 2.09
C ASN A 175 -9.90 8.51 2.63
N ASP A 176 -10.73 9.07 1.75
CA ASP A 176 -12.00 9.73 2.05
C ASP A 176 -13.04 8.83 2.75
N MET A 177 -12.87 7.51 2.71
CA MET A 177 -13.71 6.52 3.39
C MET A 177 -13.04 5.84 4.59
N ASN A 178 -11.72 6.00 4.75
CA ASN A 178 -10.92 5.35 5.79
C ASN A 178 -9.98 6.37 6.44
N TYR A 179 -10.45 6.99 7.53
CA TYR A 179 -9.72 8.04 8.25
C TYR A 179 -9.94 7.97 9.75
N ASP A 180 -8.95 8.45 10.52
CA ASP A 180 -9.14 8.80 11.93
C ASP A 180 -9.43 10.31 12.09
N CYS A 181 -8.98 11.12 11.13
CA CYS A 181 -9.27 12.55 11.06
C CYS A 181 -9.32 12.99 9.59
N ILE A 182 -10.38 13.72 9.23
CA ILE A 182 -10.49 14.44 7.97
C ILE A 182 -10.80 15.91 8.27
N LYS A 183 -10.15 16.82 7.53
CA LYS A 183 -10.40 18.26 7.57
C LYS A 183 -10.32 18.83 6.17
N TRP A 184 -11.22 19.75 5.87
CA TRP A 184 -11.34 20.38 4.56
C TRP A 184 -10.67 21.74 4.56
N ILE A 185 -9.97 22.04 3.48
CA ILE A 185 -9.57 23.39 3.10
C ILE A 185 -10.44 23.80 1.94
N ILE A 186 -11.07 24.94 2.09
CA ILE A 186 -11.98 25.51 1.11
C ILE A 186 -11.64 26.99 1.01
N GLY A 187 -10.68 27.32 0.14
CA GLY A 187 -10.10 28.66 0.03
C GLY A 187 -11.14 29.74 -0.25
N TYR A 188 -12.08 29.47 -1.17
CA TYR A 188 -13.17 30.40 -1.49
C TYR A 188 -14.15 30.64 -0.32
N GLU A 189 -14.22 29.75 0.67
CA GLU A 189 -14.99 29.91 1.92
C GLU A 189 -14.14 30.46 3.08
N ARG A 190 -12.89 30.84 2.80
CA ARG A 190 -11.89 31.30 3.77
C ARG A 190 -11.54 30.27 4.84
N LEU A 191 -11.70 28.98 4.54
CA LEU A 191 -11.17 27.89 5.34
C LEU A 191 -9.74 27.59 4.90
N THR A 192 -8.80 28.41 5.34
CA THR A 192 -7.40 28.40 4.86
C THR A 192 -6.47 27.52 5.69
N GLN A 193 -6.96 26.84 6.72
CA GLN A 193 -6.15 25.94 7.53
C GLN A 193 -6.94 24.71 7.98
N ALA A 194 -6.34 23.55 7.77
CA ALA A 194 -6.84 22.27 8.26
C ALA A 194 -5.84 21.69 9.25
N THR A 195 -6.32 21.23 10.42
CA THR A 195 -5.46 20.62 11.44
C THR A 195 -6.08 19.35 12.00
N CYS A 196 -5.33 18.26 11.91
CA CYS A 196 -5.58 17.00 12.61
C CYS A 196 -4.59 16.87 13.76
N ARG A 197 -5.09 16.80 15.00
CA ARG A 197 -4.28 16.68 16.21
C ARG A 197 -4.72 15.47 17.03
N PHE A 198 -3.75 14.68 17.46
CA PHE A 198 -3.94 13.52 18.33
C PHE A 198 -3.16 13.75 19.62
N THR A 199 -3.81 13.59 20.77
CA THR A 199 -3.18 13.65 22.10
C THR A 199 -2.89 12.23 22.59
N ASN A 200 -1.76 12.07 23.28
CA ASN A 200 -1.23 10.77 23.70
C ASN A 200 -1.34 9.70 22.59
N PRO A 201 -0.80 9.98 21.38
CA PRO A 201 -0.98 9.12 20.23
C PRO A 201 -0.41 7.71 20.43
N THR A 202 -1.05 6.74 19.79
CA THR A 202 -0.53 5.37 19.70
C THR A 202 0.78 5.36 18.91
N PRO A 203 1.82 4.65 19.37
CA PRO A 203 3.07 4.51 18.63
C PRO A 203 2.87 3.65 17.39
N VAL A 204 2.79 4.28 16.21
CA VAL A 204 2.55 3.62 14.93
C VAL A 204 2.88 4.55 13.77
N THR A 205 2.85 4.02 12.55
CA THR A 205 2.88 4.85 11.34
C THR A 205 1.53 5.53 11.12
N TYR A 206 1.57 6.84 10.94
CA TYR A 206 0.46 7.66 10.49
C TYR A 206 0.60 7.89 9.00
N TYR A 207 -0.44 7.53 8.25
CA TYR A 207 -0.59 7.77 6.82
C TYR A 207 -1.43 9.03 6.63
N VAL A 208 -0.97 9.91 5.75
CA VAL A 208 -1.60 11.19 5.46
C VAL A 208 -1.85 11.26 3.96
N ALA A 209 -3.07 11.57 3.57
CA ALA A 209 -3.42 11.90 2.20
C ALA A 209 -3.91 13.35 2.15
N LEU A 210 -3.29 14.15 1.28
CA LEU A 210 -3.80 15.44 0.85
C LEU A 210 -4.57 15.18 -0.44
N LEU A 211 -5.89 15.07 -0.35
CA LEU A 211 -6.73 14.75 -1.50
C LEU A 211 -6.97 16.01 -2.31
N GLY A 212 -6.44 16.05 -3.52
CA GLY A 212 -6.56 17.20 -4.41
C GLY A 212 -7.93 17.23 -5.09
N HIS A 213 -8.60 18.39 -5.10
CA HIS A 213 -9.79 18.59 -5.93
C HIS A 213 -9.42 19.17 -7.30
N ALA A 214 -10.40 19.41 -8.18
CA ALA A 214 -10.21 19.97 -9.51
C ALA A 214 -9.69 21.43 -9.55
N THR A 215 -9.18 21.94 -8.42
CA THR A 215 -8.55 23.25 -8.26
C THR A 215 -7.07 23.08 -7.96
N LYS A 216 -6.23 23.99 -8.46
CA LYS A 216 -4.86 24.13 -7.95
C LYS A 216 -4.90 24.46 -6.46
N VAL A 217 -3.92 23.96 -5.70
CA VAL A 217 -3.72 24.36 -4.31
C VAL A 217 -2.25 24.70 -4.08
N VAL A 218 -2.00 25.90 -3.53
CA VAL A 218 -0.69 26.30 -3.01
C VAL A 218 -0.78 26.50 -1.52
N GLY A 219 0.12 25.88 -0.78
CA GLY A 219 0.14 26.02 0.66
C GLY A 219 1.40 25.45 1.28
N THR A 220 1.32 25.15 2.58
CA THR A 220 2.36 24.47 3.34
C THR A 220 1.74 23.31 4.08
N PHE A 221 2.27 22.12 3.84
CA PHE A 221 1.98 20.95 4.65
C PHE A 221 3.05 20.79 5.73
N SER A 222 2.60 20.57 6.96
CA SER A 222 3.46 20.36 8.11
C SER A 222 3.00 19.19 8.98
N ALA A 223 3.96 18.47 9.54
CA ALA A 223 3.72 17.36 10.44
C ALA A 223 4.73 17.40 11.59
N ARG A 224 4.24 17.33 12.83
CA ARG A 224 5.11 17.38 14.01
C ARG A 224 4.51 16.64 15.19
N TYR A 225 5.36 15.97 15.94
CA TYR A 225 5.03 15.44 17.24
C TYR A 225 5.88 16.06 18.34
N ARG A 226 5.35 16.04 19.56
CA ARG A 226 6.02 16.49 20.79
C ARG A 226 6.21 15.28 21.70
N LEU A 227 7.41 15.12 22.24
CA LEU A 227 7.64 14.10 23.27
C LEU A 227 6.85 14.45 24.54
N ALA A 228 6.50 13.43 25.31
CA ALA A 228 6.01 13.60 26.67
C ALA A 228 7.17 14.10 27.55
N LEU A 229 6.88 15.02 28.46
CA LEU A 229 7.83 15.41 29.49
C LEU A 229 8.06 14.18 30.38
N VAL A 230 9.27 13.62 30.33
CA VAL A 230 9.69 12.63 31.33
C VAL A 230 10.12 13.45 32.53
N ASN A 231 9.36 13.40 33.62
CA ASN A 231 9.86 13.94 34.88
C ASN A 231 11.13 13.15 35.23
N ALA A 232 12.28 13.80 35.13
CA ALA A 232 13.51 13.25 35.69
C ALA A 232 13.28 13.17 37.20
N SER A 233 12.96 11.97 37.70
CA SER A 233 13.02 11.69 39.11
C SER A 233 14.46 11.95 39.56
N THR A 234 14.69 13.09 40.19
CA THR A 234 15.92 13.41 40.93
C THR A 234 16.05 12.39 42.04
N THR A 235 16.80 11.31 41.79
CA THR A 235 17.32 10.45 42.86
C THR A 235 18.46 11.23 43.52
N SER A 236 18.15 11.94 44.59
CA SER A 236 19.16 12.49 45.49
C SER A 236 19.84 11.32 46.21
N TYR A 237 21.16 11.21 46.08
CA TYR A 237 22.01 10.37 46.93
C TYR A 237 22.23 11.04 48.29
#